data_AF-A0A7Y5CVJ6-F1
#
_entry.id   AF-A0A7Y5CVJ6-F1
#
_cell.length_a   1.000
_cell.length_b   1.000
_cell.length_c   1.000
_cell.angle_alpha   90.00
_cell.angle_beta   90.00
_cell.angle_gamma   90.00
#
_symmetry.space_group_name_H-M   'P 1'
#
loop_
_entity.id
_entity.type
_entity.pdbx_description
1 polymer ?
#
loop_
_entity_poly.entity_id
_entity_poly.type
_entity_poly.pdbx_seq_one_letter_code
_entity_poly.pdbx_strand_id
1 'polypeptide(L)'
;MRNFEKDFFLFRILSEAAKSPSSALIVRHIYNALKENKISESKELLLRALSLYKDHPLLYFLSAILFLKIDEENTALSFLKITSELLNNSALLDAYISMINDLKKDRLGDKYVLGDLNEECTRILSPVIIEEELKESILRDFEYLRYSGPEVIKSIDKGDYKETGGFASVTMAEFYISLGDFGRAISIYENLKKKDPSNIPAFESKIRELKEKSVL
;
A
#
# COMPACT_ATOMS: atom_id res chain seq x y z
N MET A 1 2.11 19.16 -28.46
CA MET A 1 2.79 19.48 -27.18
C MET A 1 2.14 18.85 -25.94
N ARG A 2 0.81 18.70 -25.83
CA ARG A 2 0.15 18.12 -24.63
C ARG A 2 0.37 16.62 -24.34
N ASN A 3 0.76 15.80 -25.32
CA ASN A 3 0.96 14.36 -25.08
C ASN A 3 2.32 14.05 -24.40
N PHE A 4 3.36 14.82 -24.71
CA PHE A 4 4.71 14.56 -24.21
C PHE A 4 4.84 14.76 -22.68
N GLU A 5 4.14 15.77 -22.13
CA GLU A 5 4.11 16.03 -20.68
C GLU A 5 3.31 14.96 -19.92
N LYS A 6 2.22 14.45 -20.52
CA LYS A 6 1.44 13.33 -19.96
C LYS A 6 2.26 12.04 -19.93
N ASP A 7 2.91 11.72 -21.05
CA ASP A 7 3.76 10.54 -21.17
C ASP A 7 4.95 10.61 -20.21
N PHE A 8 5.53 11.80 -20.01
CA PHE A 8 6.65 12.02 -19.07
C PHE A 8 6.23 11.93 -17.60
N PHE A 9 5.07 12.49 -17.23
CA PHE A 9 4.53 12.38 -15.87
C PHE A 9 4.22 10.93 -15.51
N LEU A 10 3.57 10.21 -16.42
CA LEU A 10 3.24 8.81 -16.25
C LEU A 10 4.50 7.93 -16.21
N PHE A 11 5.47 8.21 -17.08
CA PHE A 11 6.78 7.57 -17.07
C PHE A 11 7.52 7.79 -15.75
N ARG A 12 7.44 8.99 -15.16
CA ARG A 12 8.07 9.31 -13.88
C ARG A 12 7.46 8.52 -12.73
N ILE A 13 6.12 8.47 -12.62
CA ILE A 13 5.42 7.67 -11.58
C ILE A 13 5.80 6.19 -11.70
N LEU A 14 5.85 5.67 -12.92
CA LEU A 14 6.19 4.27 -13.17
C LEU A 14 7.69 3.98 -12.98
N SER A 15 8.57 4.93 -13.31
CA SER A 15 10.01 4.85 -13.01
C SER A 15 10.26 4.86 -11.52
N GLU A 16 9.56 5.71 -10.76
CA GLU A 16 9.65 5.76 -9.29
C GLU A 16 9.15 4.45 -8.68
N ALA A 17 8.00 3.94 -9.12
CA ALA A 17 7.48 2.64 -8.68
C ALA A 17 8.32 1.42 -9.12
N ALA A 18 9.07 1.53 -10.21
CA ALA A 18 10.02 0.49 -10.64
C ALA A 18 11.35 0.55 -9.86
N LYS A 19 11.69 1.69 -9.25
CA LYS A 19 12.92 1.91 -8.45
C LYS A 19 12.71 1.63 -6.96
N SER A 20 11.46 1.65 -6.52
CA SER A 20 10.99 1.35 -5.17
C SER A 20 9.60 0.72 -5.31
N PRO A 21 9.42 -0.59 -5.08
CA PRO A 21 8.19 -1.31 -5.41
C PRO A 21 7.09 -1.03 -4.38
N SER A 22 6.69 0.24 -4.24
CA SER A 22 5.49 0.54 -3.46
C SER A 22 4.29 0.51 -4.39
N SER A 23 3.62 -0.64 -4.43
CA SER A 23 2.27 -0.81 -4.97
C SER A 23 1.33 0.31 -4.51
N ALA A 24 1.50 0.82 -3.28
CA ALA A 24 0.58 1.80 -2.74
C ALA A 24 0.66 3.20 -3.34
N LEU A 25 1.83 3.67 -3.81
CA LEU A 25 1.91 5.00 -4.45
C LEU A 25 1.10 4.98 -5.74
N ILE A 26 1.22 3.87 -6.49
CA ILE A 26 0.42 3.64 -7.70
C ILE A 26 -1.07 3.53 -7.34
N VAL A 27 -1.43 2.73 -6.33
CA VAL A 27 -2.83 2.58 -5.87
C VAL A 27 -3.42 3.95 -5.48
N ARG A 28 -2.69 4.78 -4.74
CA ARG A 28 -3.11 6.11 -4.32
C ARG A 28 -3.29 7.06 -5.51
N HIS A 29 -2.38 7.05 -6.46
CA HIS A 29 -2.51 7.86 -7.68
C HIS A 29 -3.73 7.44 -8.50
N ILE A 30 -3.96 6.14 -8.66
CA ILE A 30 -5.14 5.60 -9.33
C ILE A 30 -6.41 6.02 -8.59
N TYR A 31 -6.44 5.85 -7.27
CA TYR A 31 -7.58 6.24 -6.44
C TYR A 31 -7.91 7.73 -6.59
N ASN A 32 -6.91 8.60 -6.52
CA ASN A 32 -7.09 10.05 -6.70
C ASN A 32 -7.60 10.38 -8.11
N ALA A 33 -7.05 9.75 -9.15
CA ALA A 33 -7.51 9.94 -10.52
C ALA A 33 -8.97 9.50 -10.68
N LEU A 34 -9.38 8.38 -10.07
CA LEU A 34 -10.77 7.92 -10.09
C LEU A 34 -11.70 8.88 -9.33
N LYS A 35 -11.24 9.40 -8.18
CA LYS A 35 -11.99 10.37 -7.36
C LYS A 35 -12.22 11.67 -8.12
N GLU A 36 -11.23 12.15 -8.85
CA GLU A 36 -11.30 13.32 -9.74
C GLU A 36 -11.98 13.04 -11.09
N ASN A 37 -12.54 11.84 -11.27
CA ASN A 37 -13.23 11.40 -12.48
C ASN A 37 -12.35 11.42 -13.76
N LYS A 38 -11.03 11.28 -13.60
CA LYS A 38 -10.05 11.18 -14.69
C LYS A 38 -10.00 9.74 -15.22
N ILE A 39 -11.09 9.31 -15.87
CA ILE A 39 -11.31 7.92 -16.31
C ILE A 39 -10.18 7.40 -17.21
N SER A 40 -9.78 8.16 -18.24
CA SER A 40 -8.73 7.72 -19.18
C SER A 40 -7.38 7.51 -18.50
N GLU A 41 -7.00 8.43 -17.61
CA GLU A 41 -5.75 8.35 -16.84
C GLU A 41 -5.78 7.18 -15.86
N SER A 42 -6.91 6.99 -15.16
CA SER A 42 -7.11 5.87 -14.24
C SER A 42 -6.98 4.53 -14.96
N LYS A 43 -7.59 4.39 -16.14
CA LYS A 43 -7.52 3.19 -16.97
C LYS A 43 -6.09 2.86 -17.39
N GLU A 44 -5.35 3.88 -17.84
CA GLU A 44 -3.96 3.71 -18.25
C GLU A 44 -3.06 3.28 -17.08
N LEU A 45 -3.18 3.96 -15.94
CA LEU A 45 -2.45 3.62 -14.73
C LEU A 45 -2.76 2.20 -14.26
N LEU A 46 -4.03 1.81 -14.24
CA LEU A 46 -4.47 0.47 -13.83
C LEU A 46 -3.93 -0.64 -14.74
N LEU A 47 -4.00 -0.47 -16.06
CA LEU A 47 -3.48 -1.46 -17.01
C LEU A 47 -1.98 -1.70 -16.83
N ARG A 48 -1.22 -0.62 -16.59
CA ARG A 48 0.22 -0.69 -16.34
C ARG A 48 0.53 -1.26 -14.94
N ALA A 49 -0.27 -0.91 -13.94
CA ALA A 49 -0.11 -1.44 -12.59
C ALA A 49 -0.37 -2.95 -12.55
N LEU A 50 -1.44 -3.42 -13.20
CA LEU A 50 -1.80 -4.84 -13.27
C LEU A 50 -0.80 -5.67 -14.08
N SER A 51 -0.08 -5.08 -15.04
CA SER A 51 0.97 -5.81 -15.76
C SER A 51 2.21 -6.08 -14.88
N LEU A 52 2.44 -5.22 -13.88
CA LEU A 52 3.53 -5.32 -12.92
C LEU A 52 3.14 -6.11 -11.65
N TYR A 53 1.92 -5.92 -11.17
CA TYR A 53 1.42 -6.45 -9.90
C TYR A 53 0.16 -7.29 -10.11
N LYS A 54 0.32 -8.46 -10.74
CA LYS A 54 -0.78 -9.32 -11.17
C LYS A 54 -1.62 -9.92 -10.05
N ASP A 55 -1.10 -9.99 -8.83
CA ASP A 55 -1.80 -10.62 -7.70
C ASP A 55 -2.23 -9.57 -6.66
N HIS A 56 -2.33 -8.30 -7.06
CA HIS A 56 -2.61 -7.20 -6.13
C HIS A 56 -4.13 -6.94 -6.02
N PRO A 57 -4.80 -7.33 -4.92
CA PRO A 57 -6.26 -7.27 -4.82
C PRO A 57 -6.82 -5.84 -4.98
N LEU A 58 -6.15 -4.83 -4.42
CA LEU A 58 -6.63 -3.44 -4.56
C LEU A 58 -6.62 -2.92 -6.00
N LEU A 59 -5.72 -3.38 -6.86
CA LEU A 59 -5.70 -2.93 -8.27
C LEU A 59 -6.91 -3.48 -9.04
N TYR A 60 -7.30 -4.72 -8.74
CA TYR A 60 -8.53 -5.30 -9.28
C TYR A 60 -9.77 -4.60 -8.72
N PHE A 61 -9.78 -4.29 -7.43
CA PHE A 61 -10.87 -3.52 -6.83
C PHE A 61 -11.03 -2.13 -7.46
N LEU A 62 -9.93 -1.38 -7.63
CA LEU A 62 -9.94 -0.08 -8.29
C LEU A 62 -10.32 -0.19 -9.78
N SER A 63 -9.99 -1.31 -10.44
CA SER A 63 -10.49 -1.62 -11.79
C SER A 63 -12.01 -1.78 -11.79
N ALA A 64 -12.58 -2.49 -10.82
CA ALA A 64 -14.03 -2.60 -10.71
C ALA A 64 -14.71 -1.23 -10.56
N ILE A 65 -14.16 -0.34 -9.72
CA ILE A 65 -14.67 1.03 -9.57
C ILE A 65 -14.61 1.80 -10.89
N LEU A 66 -13.51 1.69 -11.63
CA LEU A 66 -13.38 2.31 -12.96
C LEU A 66 -14.49 1.83 -13.90
N PHE A 67 -14.72 0.52 -13.96
CA PHE A 67 -15.72 -0.08 -14.86
C PHE A 67 -17.15 0.26 -14.45
N LEU A 68 -17.46 0.35 -13.15
CA LEU A 68 -18.74 0.90 -12.67
C LEU A 68 -18.93 2.34 -13.16
N LYS A 69 -17.91 3.21 -13.05
CA LYS A 69 -17.98 4.61 -13.51
C LYS A 69 -18.27 4.78 -15.01
N ILE A 70 -17.96 3.78 -15.83
CA ILE A 70 -18.24 3.77 -17.27
C ILE A 70 -19.41 2.86 -17.67
N ASP A 71 -20.21 2.42 -16.69
CA ASP A 71 -21.42 1.60 -16.89
C ASP A 71 -21.14 0.20 -17.48
N GLU A 72 -19.94 -0.33 -17.25
CA GLU A 72 -19.53 -1.68 -17.64
C GLU A 72 -19.59 -2.65 -16.45
N GLU A 73 -20.81 -2.91 -15.98
CA GLU A 73 -21.05 -3.67 -14.74
C GLU A 73 -20.52 -5.10 -14.77
N ASN A 74 -20.75 -5.84 -15.86
CA ASN A 74 -20.28 -7.23 -15.96
C ASN A 74 -18.76 -7.31 -15.82
N THR A 75 -18.05 -6.33 -16.41
CA THR A 75 -16.60 -6.21 -16.28
C THR A 75 -16.22 -5.90 -14.83
N ALA A 76 -16.91 -4.97 -14.18
CA ALA A 76 -16.68 -4.64 -12.77
C ALA A 76 -16.88 -5.85 -11.84
N LEU A 77 -17.94 -6.64 -12.05
CA LEU A 77 -18.23 -7.84 -11.27
C LEU A 77 -17.13 -8.89 -11.43
N SER A 78 -16.59 -9.07 -12.63
CA SER A 78 -15.46 -10.00 -12.82
C SER A 78 -14.22 -9.59 -12.03
N PHE A 79 -13.94 -8.29 -11.95
CA PHE A 79 -12.85 -7.76 -11.14
C PHE A 79 -13.08 -7.86 -9.63
N LEU A 80 -14.31 -7.68 -9.16
CA LEU A 80 -14.66 -7.88 -7.74
C LEU A 80 -14.57 -9.35 -7.33
N LYS A 81 -14.91 -10.26 -8.24
CA LYS A 81 -14.70 -11.69 -8.05
C LYS A 81 -13.22 -12.01 -7.87
N ILE A 82 -12.35 -11.55 -8.79
CA ILE A 82 -10.89 -11.72 -8.67
C ILE A 82 -10.37 -11.13 -7.34
N THR A 83 -10.86 -9.95 -6.95
CA THR A 83 -10.50 -9.32 -5.67
C THR A 83 -10.85 -10.22 -4.49
N SER A 84 -12.06 -10.77 -4.46
CA SER A 84 -12.52 -11.66 -3.38
C SER A 84 -11.73 -12.97 -3.31
N GLU A 85 -11.33 -13.51 -4.46
CA GLU A 85 -10.51 -14.72 -4.58
C GLU A 85 -9.10 -14.47 -4.04
N LEU A 86 -8.46 -13.37 -4.43
CA LEU A 86 -7.13 -12.98 -3.94
C LEU A 86 -7.11 -12.72 -2.43
N LEU A 87 -8.20 -12.21 -1.87
CA LEU A 87 -8.36 -11.99 -0.43
C LEU A 87 -8.83 -13.23 0.33
N ASN A 88 -9.06 -14.36 -0.34
CA ASN A 88 -9.63 -15.59 0.24
C ASN A 88 -10.92 -15.33 1.05
N ASN A 89 -11.77 -14.44 0.56
CA ASN A 89 -12.99 -14.03 1.27
C ASN A 89 -14.19 -14.01 0.31
N SER A 90 -14.86 -15.14 0.16
CA SER A 90 -16.02 -15.29 -0.73
C SER A 90 -17.22 -14.45 -0.31
N ALA A 91 -17.41 -14.21 1.00
CA ALA A 91 -18.51 -13.39 1.52
C ALA A 91 -18.39 -11.91 1.06
N LEU A 92 -17.17 -11.49 0.72
CA LEU A 92 -16.90 -10.15 0.21
C LEU A 92 -17.57 -9.90 -1.15
N LEU A 93 -17.68 -10.93 -1.99
CA LEU A 93 -18.33 -10.81 -3.29
C LEU A 93 -19.82 -10.50 -3.16
N ASP A 94 -20.51 -11.18 -2.23
CA ASP A 94 -21.94 -10.93 -1.97
C ASP A 94 -22.17 -9.51 -1.46
N ALA A 95 -21.29 -9.03 -0.56
CA ALA A 95 -21.33 -7.65 -0.08
C ALA A 95 -21.13 -6.64 -1.23
N TYR A 96 -20.17 -6.90 -2.13
CA TYR A 96 -19.93 -6.08 -3.31
C TYR A 96 -21.12 -6.06 -4.29
N ILE A 97 -21.75 -7.21 -4.53
CA ILE A 97 -22.95 -7.30 -5.38
C ILE A 97 -24.11 -6.51 -4.76
N SER A 98 -24.35 -6.66 -3.46
CA SER A 98 -25.38 -5.88 -2.75
C SER A 98 -25.13 -4.39 -2.91
N MET A 99 -23.89 -3.95 -2.68
CA MET A 99 -23.50 -2.55 -2.84
C MET A 99 -23.76 -2.02 -4.25
N ILE A 100 -23.39 -2.76 -5.31
CA ILE A 100 -23.66 -2.34 -6.70
C ILE A 100 -25.17 -2.18 -6.92
N ASN A 101 -25.96 -3.12 -6.42
CA ASN A 101 -27.42 -3.08 -6.55
C ASN A 101 -28.05 -1.92 -5.78
N ASP A 102 -27.52 -1.58 -4.61
CA ASP A 102 -28.01 -0.45 -3.83
C ASP A 102 -27.63 0.88 -4.47
N LEU A 103 -26.39 0.99 -4.97
CA LEU A 103 -25.97 2.13 -5.78
C LEU A 103 -26.88 2.33 -7.00
N LYS A 104 -27.37 1.26 -7.64
CA LYS A 104 -28.32 1.35 -8.75
C LYS A 104 -29.70 1.87 -8.34
N LYS A 105 -30.20 1.50 -7.15
CA LYS A 105 -31.53 1.94 -6.69
C LYS A 105 -31.57 3.45 -6.44
N ASP A 106 -30.46 4.02 -5.97
CA ASP A 106 -30.33 5.45 -5.71
C ASP A 106 -30.11 6.28 -7.00
N ARG A 107 -30.00 5.63 -8.17
CA ARG A 107 -29.54 6.20 -9.44
C ARG A 107 -30.62 6.47 -10.49
N LEU A 108 -31.73 7.10 -10.12
CA LEU A 108 -32.65 7.66 -11.12
C LEU A 108 -32.09 8.90 -11.89
N GLY A 109 -30.78 9.20 -11.84
CA GLY A 109 -30.24 10.45 -12.45
C GLY A 109 -28.77 10.51 -12.91
N ASP A 110 -27.75 10.12 -12.13
CA ASP A 110 -26.35 10.50 -12.46
C ASP A 110 -25.24 9.47 -12.14
N LYS A 111 -24.07 9.63 -12.80
CA LYS A 111 -22.86 8.76 -12.80
C LYS A 111 -22.26 8.46 -11.42
N TYR A 112 -21.51 7.34 -11.27
CA TYR A 112 -20.93 6.88 -9.99
C TYR A 112 -19.94 7.91 -9.44
N VAL A 113 -20.31 8.61 -8.37
CA VAL A 113 -19.37 9.45 -7.60
C VAL A 113 -18.68 8.54 -6.60
N LEU A 114 -17.35 8.62 -6.53
CA LEU A 114 -16.55 7.74 -5.68
C LEU A 114 -16.79 8.02 -4.17
N GLY A 115 -17.36 9.19 -3.86
CA GLY A 115 -17.84 9.54 -2.52
C GLY A 115 -19.13 8.83 -2.10
N ASP A 116 -19.86 8.21 -3.05
CA ASP A 116 -21.07 7.43 -2.76
C ASP A 116 -20.75 5.96 -2.46
N LEU A 117 -19.49 5.53 -2.64
CA LEU A 117 -19.02 4.25 -2.11
C LEU A 117 -18.97 4.39 -0.57
N ASN A 118 -20.09 4.03 0.05
CA ASN A 118 -20.43 3.98 1.48
C ASN A 118 -19.23 3.83 2.46
N GLU A 119 -19.36 4.39 3.67
CA GLU A 119 -18.57 4.04 4.87
C GLU A 119 -18.22 2.55 4.96
N GLU A 120 -19.11 1.65 4.54
CA GLU A 120 -18.91 0.20 4.43
C GLU A 120 -17.71 -0.18 3.55
N CYS A 121 -17.58 0.42 2.37
CA CYS A 121 -16.44 0.23 1.47
C CYS A 121 -15.17 0.75 2.13
N THR A 122 -15.24 1.94 2.72
CA THR A 122 -14.12 2.55 3.42
C THR A 122 -13.71 1.71 4.64
N ARG A 123 -14.64 1.07 5.34
CA ARG A 123 -14.41 0.18 6.49
C ARG A 123 -13.83 -1.17 6.10
N ILE A 124 -14.23 -1.72 4.96
CA ILE A 124 -13.68 -2.96 4.40
C ILE A 124 -12.27 -2.72 3.85
N LEU A 125 -12.06 -1.56 3.23
CA LEU A 125 -10.78 -1.18 2.66
C LEU A 125 -9.83 -0.59 3.70
N SER A 126 -10.32 0.00 4.80
CA SER A 126 -9.45 0.68 5.77
C SER A 126 -8.38 -0.22 6.35
N PRO A 127 -8.59 -1.50 6.69
CA PRO A 127 -7.50 -2.34 7.20
C PRO A 127 -6.44 -2.59 6.12
N VAL A 128 -6.86 -2.80 4.86
CA VAL A 128 -5.96 -3.05 3.73
C VAL A 128 -5.20 -1.77 3.33
N ILE A 129 -5.89 -0.63 3.32
CA ILE A 129 -5.32 0.70 3.06
C ILE A 129 -4.39 1.11 4.21
N ILE A 130 -4.76 0.88 5.47
CA ILE A 130 -3.93 1.22 6.64
C ILE A 130 -2.68 0.34 6.68
N GLU A 131 -2.79 -0.96 6.40
CA GLU A 131 -1.63 -1.84 6.36
C GLU A 131 -0.66 -1.42 5.25
N GLU A 132 -1.20 -1.04 4.09
CA GLU A 132 -0.39 -0.61 2.95
C GLU A 132 0.17 0.83 3.15
N GLU A 133 -0.60 1.76 3.71
CA GLU A 133 -0.15 3.11 4.11
C GLU A 133 0.90 3.07 5.22
N LEU A 134 0.80 2.12 6.16
CA LEU A 134 1.81 1.90 7.19
C LEU A 134 3.10 1.37 6.55
N LYS A 135 2.99 0.39 5.64
CA LYS A 135 4.14 -0.07 4.83
C LYS A 135 4.75 1.09 4.03
N GLU A 136 3.93 1.98 3.47
CA GLU A 136 4.39 3.17 2.73
C GLU A 136 5.09 4.21 3.60
N SER A 137 4.54 4.53 4.78
CA SER A 137 5.16 5.49 5.70
C SER A 137 6.55 4.99 6.09
N ILE A 138 6.65 3.71 6.40
CA ILE A 138 7.92 3.04 6.70
C ILE A 138 8.86 3.07 5.48
N LEU A 139 8.34 2.87 4.26
CA LEU A 139 9.12 2.98 3.02
C LEU A 139 9.60 4.40 2.72
N ARG A 140 8.81 5.45 3.00
CA ARG A 140 9.23 6.85 2.85
C ARG A 140 10.31 7.22 3.83
N ASP A 141 10.15 6.80 5.08
CA ASP A 141 11.16 7.01 6.12
C ASP A 141 12.46 6.23 5.76
N PHE A 142 12.32 5.07 5.09
CA PHE A 142 13.45 4.33 4.54
C PHE A 142 14.07 4.98 3.29
N GLU A 143 13.29 5.58 2.39
CA GLU A 143 13.82 6.36 1.28
C GLU A 143 14.62 7.56 1.77
N TYR A 144 14.16 8.22 2.84
CA TYR A 144 14.92 9.25 3.53
C TYR A 144 16.27 8.71 4.06
N LEU A 145 16.30 7.51 4.63
CA LEU A 145 17.53 6.83 5.03
C LEU A 145 18.42 6.45 3.83
N ARG A 146 17.83 6.10 2.68
CA ARG A 146 18.55 5.80 1.43
C ARG A 146 19.17 7.06 0.81
N TYR A 147 18.48 8.21 0.89
CA TYR A 147 19.02 9.52 0.54
C TYR A 147 20.14 9.97 1.48
N SER A 148 20.14 9.47 2.72
CA SER A 148 21.22 9.71 3.69
C SER A 148 22.53 8.97 3.34
N GLY A 149 22.50 8.08 2.34
CA GLY A 149 23.68 7.45 1.72
C GLY A 149 23.82 5.95 1.98
N PRO A 150 24.39 5.16 1.04
CA PRO A 150 24.62 3.71 1.21
C PRO A 150 25.46 3.35 2.45
N GLU A 151 26.28 4.29 2.90
CA GLU A 151 27.19 4.18 4.03
C GLU A 151 26.42 4.18 5.36
N VAL A 152 25.29 4.89 5.42
CA VAL A 152 24.35 4.88 6.55
C VAL A 152 23.65 3.54 6.67
N ILE A 153 23.20 2.96 5.55
CA ILE A 153 22.59 1.63 5.54
C ILE A 153 23.62 0.56 5.93
N LYS A 154 24.85 0.64 5.38
CA LYS A 154 25.94 -0.29 5.74
C LYS A 154 26.39 -0.17 7.19
N SER A 155 26.40 1.03 7.77
CA SER A 155 26.74 1.22 9.18
C SER A 155 25.63 0.66 10.08
N ILE A 156 24.36 0.87 9.69
CA ILE A 156 23.20 0.27 10.35
C ILE A 156 23.26 -1.27 10.29
N ASP A 157 23.53 -1.87 9.14
CA ASP A 157 23.63 -3.34 8.99
C ASP A 157 24.82 -3.94 9.77
N LYS A 158 25.91 -3.19 9.91
CA LYS A 158 27.10 -3.60 10.69
C LYS A 158 26.97 -3.35 12.19
N GLY A 159 25.85 -2.78 12.66
CA GLY A 159 25.67 -2.43 14.06
C GLY A 159 26.33 -1.13 14.50
N ASP A 160 26.94 -0.39 13.57
CA ASP A 160 27.74 0.81 13.84
C ASP A 160 26.90 2.10 13.78
N TYR A 161 25.87 2.14 14.63
CA TYR A 161 24.89 3.23 14.71
C TYR A 161 25.40 4.51 15.41
N LYS A 162 26.71 4.82 15.40
CA LYS A 162 27.27 5.96 16.14
C LYS A 162 26.86 7.32 15.57
N GLU A 163 26.50 7.40 14.28
CA GLU A 163 26.23 8.67 13.60
C GLU A 163 24.76 8.95 13.30
N THR A 164 23.86 7.98 13.41
CA THR A 164 22.50 8.08 12.82
C THR A 164 21.38 8.44 13.80
N GLY A 165 21.67 8.49 15.11
CA GLY A 165 20.66 8.65 16.15
C GLY A 165 19.72 7.43 16.28
N GLY A 166 19.04 7.30 17.43
CA GLY A 166 18.14 6.17 17.70
C GLY A 166 16.96 6.05 16.73
N PHE A 167 16.54 7.17 16.13
CA PHE A 167 15.42 7.23 15.18
C PHE A 167 15.66 6.37 13.93
N ALA A 168 16.81 6.52 13.27
CA ALA A 168 17.15 5.76 12.06
C ALA A 168 17.18 4.23 12.29
N SER A 169 17.59 3.80 13.48
CA SER A 169 17.63 2.38 13.84
C SER A 169 16.24 1.82 14.12
N VAL A 170 15.35 2.59 14.77
CA VAL A 170 13.96 2.19 14.97
C VAL A 170 13.23 2.08 13.63
N THR A 171 13.38 3.07 12.75
CA THR A 171 12.83 3.04 11.39
C THR A 171 13.30 1.82 10.60
N MET A 172 14.59 1.47 10.70
CA MET A 172 15.12 0.27 10.03
C MET A 172 14.54 -1.03 10.61
N ALA A 173 14.34 -1.10 11.93
CA ALA A 173 13.72 -2.25 12.56
C ALA A 173 12.26 -2.42 12.12
N GLU A 174 11.48 -1.33 12.09
CA GLU A 174 10.10 -1.30 11.57
C GLU A 174 10.04 -1.72 10.09
N PHE A 175 11.03 -1.36 9.29
CA PHE A 175 11.15 -1.83 7.91
C PHE A 175 11.37 -3.34 7.82
N TYR A 176 12.26 -3.92 8.63
CA TYR A 176 12.42 -5.37 8.62
C TYR A 176 11.19 -6.11 9.14
N ILE A 177 10.44 -5.53 10.08
CA ILE A 177 9.14 -6.05 10.51
C ILE A 177 8.16 -6.08 9.34
N SER A 178 8.07 -5.01 8.55
CA SER A 178 7.14 -4.91 7.43
C SER A 178 7.46 -5.90 6.30
N LEU A 179 8.74 -6.27 6.14
CA LEU A 179 9.20 -7.32 5.23
C LEU A 179 9.03 -8.75 5.77
N GLY A 180 8.57 -8.91 7.03
CA GLY A 180 8.50 -10.21 7.70
C GLY A 180 9.86 -10.76 8.14
N ASP A 181 10.94 -9.99 8.03
CA ASP A 181 12.27 -10.38 8.48
C ASP A 181 12.47 -10.06 9.96
N PHE A 182 11.77 -10.83 10.80
CA PHE A 182 11.81 -10.63 12.24
C PHE A 182 13.21 -10.84 12.83
N GLY A 183 14.06 -11.67 12.22
CA GLY A 183 15.43 -11.91 12.67
C GLY A 183 16.29 -10.64 12.63
N ARG A 184 16.27 -9.93 11.50
CA ARG A 184 16.99 -8.66 11.36
C ARG A 184 16.40 -7.56 12.24
N ALA A 185 15.06 -7.46 12.32
CA ALA A 185 14.40 -6.51 13.21
C ALA A 185 14.79 -6.71 14.69
N ILE A 186 14.77 -7.96 15.17
CA ILE A 186 15.16 -8.31 16.55
C ILE A 186 16.62 -7.92 16.81
N SER A 187 17.53 -8.20 15.87
CA SER A 187 18.95 -7.84 16.00
C SER A 187 19.15 -6.34 16.19
N ILE A 188 18.35 -5.51 15.51
CA ILE A 188 18.42 -4.05 15.63
C ILE A 188 17.90 -3.60 17.01
N TYR A 189 16.76 -4.12 17.48
CA TYR A 189 16.26 -3.77 18.82
C TYR A 189 17.19 -4.24 19.95
N GLU A 190 17.84 -5.41 19.82
CA GLU A 190 18.84 -5.86 20.80
C GLU A 190 20.06 -4.92 20.85
N ASN A 191 20.43 -4.32 19.72
CA ASN A 191 21.49 -3.32 19.68
C ASN A 191 21.02 -1.96 20.24
N LEU A 192 19.76 -1.57 19.99
CA LEU A 192 19.16 -0.36 20.57
C LEU A 192 19.12 -0.40 22.10
N LYS A 193 18.77 -1.56 22.70
CA LYS A 193 18.81 -1.77 24.16
C LYS A 193 20.16 -1.43 24.80
N LYS A 194 21.26 -1.73 24.11
CA LYS A 194 22.62 -1.46 24.61
C LYS A 194 22.97 0.02 24.57
N LYS A 195 22.38 0.78 23.64
CA LYS A 195 22.71 2.18 23.36
C LYS A 195 21.78 3.18 24.04
N ASP A 196 20.52 2.80 24.24
CA ASP A 196 19.54 3.58 24.97
C ASP A 196 18.94 2.77 26.12
N PRO A 197 19.67 2.68 27.27
CA PRO A 197 19.21 1.94 28.44
C PRO A 197 17.88 2.47 29.01
N SER A 198 17.54 3.74 28.73
CA SER A 198 16.33 4.38 29.25
C SER A 198 15.05 3.80 28.63
N ASN A 199 15.18 3.11 27.48
CA ASN A 199 14.06 2.59 26.70
C ASN A 199 14.07 1.05 26.58
N ILE A 200 14.88 0.36 27.39
CA ILE A 200 14.95 -1.11 27.44
C ILE A 200 13.56 -1.77 27.55
N PRO A 201 12.64 -1.32 28.42
CA PRO A 201 11.34 -1.97 28.55
C PRO A 201 10.53 -1.99 27.24
N ALA A 202 10.58 -0.92 26.45
CA ALA A 202 9.89 -0.85 25.17
C ALA A 202 10.50 -1.81 24.14
N PHE A 203 11.84 -1.82 24.05
CA PHE A 203 12.53 -2.70 23.11
C PHE A 203 12.38 -4.18 23.47
N GLU A 204 12.40 -4.54 24.75
CA GLU A 204 12.18 -5.93 25.19
C GLU A 204 10.75 -6.41 24.93
N SER A 205 9.77 -5.53 25.13
CA SER A 205 8.38 -5.81 24.74
C SER A 205 8.29 -6.09 23.25
N LYS A 206 8.90 -5.24 22.42
CA LYS A 206 8.88 -5.40 20.97
C LYS A 206 9.59 -6.68 20.51
N ILE A 207 10.76 -6.99 21.06
CA ILE A 207 11.49 -8.23 20.74
C ILE A 207 10.65 -9.47 21.08
N ARG A 208 9.91 -9.46 22.19
CA ARG A 208 9.04 -10.57 22.57
C ARG A 208 7.90 -10.75 21.57
N GLU A 209 7.21 -9.67 21.22
CA GLU A 209 6.15 -9.65 20.19
C GLU A 209 6.66 -10.27 18.86
N LEU A 210 7.86 -9.88 18.42
CA LEU A 210 8.43 -10.37 17.17
C LEU A 210 8.84 -11.84 17.23
N LYS A 211 9.34 -12.31 18.39
CA LYS A 211 9.68 -13.72 18.58
C LYS A 211 8.43 -14.60 18.50
N GLU A 212 7.34 -14.19 19.12
CA GLU A 212 6.05 -14.90 19.03
C GLU A 212 5.55 -14.98 17.58
N LYS A 213 5.68 -13.89 16.80
CA LYS A 213 5.33 -13.87 15.37
C LYS A 213 6.25 -14.70 14.48
N SER A 214 7.50 -14.93 14.87
CA SER A 214 8.47 -15.72 14.09
C SER A 214 8.32 -17.25 14.22
N VAL A 215 7.48 -17.72 15.15
CA VAL A 215 7.26 -19.15 15.42
C VAL A 215 5.95 -19.67 14.76
N LEU A 216 5.11 -18.76 14.28
CA LEU A 216 3.89 -19.03 13.51
C LEU A 216 4.22 -19.13 12.01
#